data_AF-A0AAV0XXS8-F1
#
_entry.id   AF-A0AAV0XXS8-F1
#
_cell.length_a   1.000
_cell.length_b   1.000
_cell.length_c   1.000
_cell.angle_alpha   90.00
_cell.angle_beta   90.00
_cell.angle_gamma   90.00
#
_symmetry.space_group_name_H-M   'P 1'
#
loop_
_entity.id
_entity.type
_entity.pdbx_description
1 polymer ?
#
loop_
_entity_poly.entity_id
_entity_poly.type
_entity_poly.pdbx_seq_one_letter_code
_entity_poly.pdbx_strand_id
1 'polypeptide(L)'
;MSNIKKKIGLKNKSLFKAPKNTELLARWHRAIPRKDKMLTEKCYVCEVHFKENDILIYDETILNDRTVNKIKRIRPTLKAGAVQSIFPNLPFYLTEHTII
;
A
#
# COMPACT_ATOMS: atom_id res chain seq x y z
N MET A 1 -12.76 13.77 -15.12
CA MET A 1 -13.24 13.15 -13.86
C MET A 1 -12.54 13.66 -12.58
N SER A 2 -11.69 14.70 -12.63
CA SER A 2 -10.89 15.18 -11.48
C SER A 2 -11.59 16.21 -10.57
N ASN A 3 -12.62 16.93 -11.06
CA ASN A 3 -13.15 18.10 -10.36
C ASN A 3 -14.24 17.83 -9.31
N ILE A 4 -14.97 16.70 -9.38
CA ILE A 4 -16.05 16.41 -8.42
C ILE A 4 -15.48 15.99 -7.06
N LYS A 5 -14.46 15.11 -7.05
CA LYS A 5 -13.82 14.63 -5.80
C LYS A 5 -13.22 15.77 -4.98
N LYS A 6 -12.64 16.76 -5.64
CA LYS A 6 -12.04 17.93 -4.98
C LYS A 6 -13.11 18.83 -4.33
N LYS A 7 -14.29 18.99 -4.96
CA LYS A 7 -15.42 19.77 -4.42
C LYS A 7 -16.04 19.14 -3.17
N ILE A 8 -16.03 17.82 -3.07
CA ILE A 8 -16.56 17.08 -1.90
C ILE A 8 -15.49 16.78 -0.83
N GLY A 9 -14.28 17.32 -0.95
CA GLY A 9 -13.18 17.09 0.00
C GLY A 9 -12.58 15.68 -0.03
N LEU A 10 -12.89 14.85 -1.03
CA LEU A 10 -12.35 13.49 -1.13
C LEU A 10 -10.88 13.53 -1.55
N LYS A 11 -9.99 13.07 -0.66
CA LYS A 11 -8.57 12.90 -0.97
C LYS A 11 -8.39 11.81 -2.02
N ASN A 12 -7.57 12.08 -3.03
CA ASN A 12 -7.12 11.06 -3.96
C ASN A 12 -6.28 10.02 -3.23
N LYS A 13 -6.58 8.74 -3.46
CA LYS A 13 -5.81 7.62 -2.91
C LYS A 13 -4.41 7.61 -3.50
N SER A 14 -3.39 7.38 -2.67
CA SER A 14 -2.03 7.17 -3.16
C SER A 14 -1.94 5.87 -3.97
N LEU A 15 -1.10 5.89 -5.01
CA LEU A 15 -0.77 4.73 -5.84
C LEU A 15 0.69 4.38 -5.60
N PHE A 16 0.95 3.12 -5.27
CA PHE A 16 2.30 2.59 -5.07
C PHE A 16 2.70 1.74 -6.26
N LYS A 17 3.86 2.04 -6.84
CA LYS A 17 4.41 1.28 -7.96
C LYS A 17 4.82 -0.10 -7.48
N ALA A 18 4.55 -1.12 -8.29
CA ALA A 18 5.03 -2.46 -8.02
C ALA A 18 6.58 -2.48 -7.92
N PRO A 19 7.15 -3.29 -7.02
CA PRO A 19 8.59 -3.31 -6.77
C PRO A 19 9.35 -3.87 -7.98
N LYS A 20 10.56 -3.36 -8.20
CA LYS A 20 11.50 -3.91 -9.20
C LYS A 20 12.19 -5.20 -8.72
N ASN A 21 12.32 -5.36 -7.41
CA ASN A 21 12.85 -6.57 -6.81
C ASN A 21 11.91 -7.74 -7.15
N THR A 22 12.45 -8.77 -7.82
CA THR A 22 11.68 -9.88 -8.37
C THR A 22 10.99 -10.71 -7.29
N GLU A 23 11.65 -10.94 -6.15
CA GLU A 23 11.07 -11.69 -5.03
C GLU A 23 9.88 -10.94 -4.41
N LEU A 24 10.05 -9.64 -4.14
CA LEU A 24 8.95 -8.84 -3.60
C LEU A 24 7.82 -8.68 -4.62
N LEU A 25 8.13 -8.59 -5.91
CA LEU A 25 7.13 -8.56 -6.98
C LEU A 25 6.34 -9.87 -7.04
N ALA A 26 7.00 -11.02 -6.88
CA ALA A 26 6.35 -12.32 -6.82
C ALA A 26 5.44 -12.43 -5.58
N ARG A 27 5.86 -11.89 -4.43
CA ARG A 27 5.01 -11.79 -3.23
C ARG A 27 3.78 -10.92 -3.49
N TRP A 28 3.94 -9.77 -4.13
CA TRP A 28 2.83 -8.92 -4.53
C TRP A 28 1.89 -9.63 -5.50
N HIS A 29 2.43 -10.32 -6.50
CA HIS A 29 1.64 -11.07 -7.47
C HIS A 29 0.78 -12.13 -6.79
N ARG A 30 1.37 -12.95 -5.90
CA ARG A 30 0.67 -14.00 -5.15
C ARG A 30 -0.42 -13.45 -4.23
N ALA A 31 -0.18 -12.29 -3.63
CA ALA A 31 -1.15 -11.66 -2.74
C ALA A 31 -2.39 -11.14 -3.48
N ILE A 32 -2.31 -10.82 -4.78
CA ILE A 32 -3.48 -10.35 -5.54
C ILE A 32 -4.27 -11.56 -6.02
N PRO A 33 -5.53 -11.72 -5.57
CA PRO A 33 -6.36 -12.89 -5.88
C PRO A 33 -7.01 -12.77 -7.27
N ARG A 34 -6.20 -12.51 -8.30
CA ARG A 34 -6.66 -12.40 -9.69
C ARG A 34 -5.80 -13.29 -10.58
N LYS A 35 -6.45 -14.03 -11.49
CA LYS A 35 -5.77 -14.94 -12.44
C LYS A 35 -5.71 -14.39 -13.87
N ASP A 36 -6.54 -13.40 -14.17
CA ASP A 36 -6.72 -12.83 -15.51
C ASP A 36 -5.57 -11.91 -15.94
N LYS A 37 -4.75 -11.42 -14.99
CA LYS A 37 -3.69 -10.47 -15.26
C LYS A 37 -2.48 -10.67 -14.36
N MET A 38 -1.31 -10.79 -14.98
CA MET A 38 -0.04 -10.78 -14.27
C MET A 38 0.32 -9.37 -13.79
N LEU A 39 0.77 -9.29 -12.54
CA LEU A 39 1.39 -8.08 -11.99
C LEU A 39 2.81 -7.91 -12.55
N THR A 40 3.11 -6.73 -13.09
CA THR A 40 4.44 -6.35 -13.57
C THR A 40 4.94 -5.09 -12.85
N GLU A 41 6.23 -4.77 -12.96
CA GLU A 41 6.82 -3.54 -12.37
C GLU A 41 6.21 -2.23 -12.92
N LYS A 42 5.45 -2.28 -14.02
CA LYS A 42 4.73 -1.14 -14.59
C LYS A 42 3.37 -0.91 -13.92
N CYS A 43 2.91 -1.86 -13.11
CA CYS A 43 1.62 -1.79 -12.42
C CYS A 43 1.72 -0.96 -11.14
N TYR A 44 0.55 -0.52 -10.65
CA TYR A 44 0.39 0.23 -9.41
C TYR A 44 -0.73 -0.38 -8.58
N VAL A 45 -0.63 -0.25 -7.26
CA VAL A 45 -1.63 -0.71 -6.30
C VAL A 45 -2.02 0.46 -5.39
N CYS A 46 -3.32 0.63 -5.15
CA CYS A 46 -3.85 1.70 -4.31
C CYS A 46 -3.49 1.50 -2.83
N GLU A 47 -3.34 2.60 -2.09
CA GLU A 47 -3.01 2.59 -0.65
C GLU A 47 -3.98 1.75 0.21
N VAL A 48 -5.25 1.63 -0.22
CA VAL A 48 -6.29 0.89 0.50
C VAL A 48 -6.03 -0.62 0.59
N HIS A 49 -5.08 -1.15 -0.20
CA HIS A 49 -4.72 -2.57 -0.19
C HIS A 49 -3.56 -2.88 0.77
N PHE A 50 -2.96 -1.86 1.38
CA PHE A 50 -1.89 -1.98 2.36
C PHE A 50 -2.40 -1.66 3.75
N LYS A 51 -1.78 -2.25 4.78
CA LYS A 51 -2.05 -1.85 6.16
C LYS A 51 -1.56 -0.43 6.36
N GLU A 52 -2.25 0.35 7.20
CA GLU A 52 -1.85 1.73 7.49
C GLU A 52 -0.41 1.80 8.02
N ASN A 53 -0.02 0.84 8.86
CA ASN A 53 1.33 0.73 9.41
C ASN A 53 2.41 0.40 8.37
N ASP A 54 2.05 -0.07 7.17
CA ASP A 54 2.99 -0.33 6.08
C ASP A 54 3.25 0.92 5.24
N ILE A 55 2.48 2.00 5.44
CA ILE A 55 2.59 3.24 4.69
C ILE A 55 3.35 4.27 5.53
N LEU A 56 4.48 4.72 5.00
CA LEU A 56 5.26 5.81 5.56
C LEU A 56 4.68 7.15 5.13
N ILE A 57 3.95 7.78 6.05
CA ILE A 57 3.34 9.11 5.89
C ILE A 57 4.12 10.24 6.60
N TYR A 58 5.00 9.89 7.53
CA TYR A 58 5.90 10.81 8.23
C TYR A 58 7.35 10.31 8.13
N ASP A 59 8.28 11.24 8.05
CA ASP A 59 9.69 11.03 8.39
C ASP A 59 9.86 11.34 9.88
N GLU A 60 10.51 10.44 10.60
CA GLU A 60 10.74 10.58 12.04
C GLU A 60 12.24 10.72 12.30
N THR A 61 12.61 11.74 13.08
CA THR A 61 13.99 11.98 13.51
C THR A 61 14.02 12.12 15.02
N ILE A 62 14.86 11.34 15.69
CA ILE A 62 15.10 11.46 17.12
C ILE A 62 16.03 12.65 17.35
N LEU A 63 15.60 13.60 18.18
CA LEU A 63 16.37 14.78 18.56
C LEU A 63 17.29 14.48 19.76
N ASN A 64 18.22 15.39 20.05
CA ASN A 64 19.20 15.22 21.14
C ASN A 64 18.56 15.08 22.52
N ASP A 65 17.38 15.67 22.72
CA ASP A 65 16.58 15.58 23.95
C ASP A 65 15.69 14.33 24.01
N ARG A 66 15.88 13.39 23.08
CA ARG A 66 15.11 12.14 22.89
C ARG A 66 13.67 12.34 22.45
N THR A 67 13.26 13.56 22.10
CA THR A 67 11.95 13.78 21.47
C THR A 67 11.97 13.34 20.00
N VAL A 68 10.79 13.01 19.45
CA VAL A 68 10.66 12.58 18.05
C VAL A 68 10.07 13.73 17.24
N ASN A 69 10.87 14.28 16.32
CA ASN A 69 10.37 15.20 15.31
C ASN A 69 9.71 14.42 14.17
N LYS A 70 8.48 14.79 13.79
CA LYS A 70 7.73 14.13 12.70
C LYS A 70 7.44 15.12 11.58
N ILE A 71 7.97 14.86 10.40
CA ILE A 71 7.74 15.69 9.20
C ILE A 71 6.81 14.92 8.25
N LYS A 72 5.66 15.50 7.91
CA LYS A 72 4.70 14.85 7.01
C LYS A 72 5.26 14.80 5.58
N ARG A 73 5.22 13.61 4.98
CA ARG A 73 5.64 13.43 3.59
C ARG A 73 4.62 14.01 2.62
N ILE A 74 5.12 14.68 1.58
CA ILE A 74 4.29 15.14 0.45
C ILE A 74 3.75 13.94 -0.32
N ARG A 75 4.58 12.90 -0.49
CA ARG A 75 4.22 11.64 -1.15
C ARG A 75 4.45 10.48 -0.17
N PRO A 76 3.40 9.79 0.26
CA PRO A 76 3.56 8.56 1.03
C PRO A 76 4.37 7.53 0.25
N THR A 77 5.10 6.69 0.95
CA THR A 77 5.75 5.51 0.37
C THR A 77 5.43 4.28 1.19
N LEU A 78 5.73 3.10 0.67
CA LEU A 78 5.66 1.88 1.45
C LEU A 78 6.93 1.68 2.28
N LYS A 79 6.79 1.00 3.41
CA LYS A 79 7.91 0.40 4.14
C LYS A 79 8.60 -0.65 3.27
N ALA A 80 9.89 -0.87 3.51
CA ALA A 80 10.63 -1.92 2.84
C ALA A 80 9.96 -3.28 3.07
N GLY A 81 9.77 -4.05 1.99
CA GLY A 81 9.17 -5.38 2.07
C GLY A 81 7.66 -5.42 2.31
N ALA A 82 6.97 -4.28 2.37
CA ALA A 82 5.51 -4.24 2.50
C ALA A 82 4.83 -5.01 1.35
N VAL A 83 3.83 -5.81 1.69
CA VAL A 83 3.00 -6.56 0.75
C VAL A 83 1.55 -6.23 1.04
N GLN A 84 0.77 -6.01 -0.01
CA GLN A 84 -0.66 -5.80 0.07
C GLN A 84 -1.34 -7.03 0.68
N SER A 85 -2.29 -6.79 1.58
CA SER A 85 -2.99 -7.86 2.31
C SER A 85 -4.50 -7.64 2.42
N ILE A 86 -5.00 -6.52 1.91
CA ILE A 86 -6.41 -6.14 2.05
C ILE A 86 -7.08 -6.15 0.68
N PHE A 87 -7.93 -7.15 0.45
CA PHE A 87 -8.77 -7.27 -0.74
C PHE A 87 -10.23 -7.42 -0.30
N PRO A 88 -10.95 -6.30 -0.12
CA PRO A 88 -12.36 -6.37 0.27
C PRO A 88 -13.14 -7.06 -0.85
N ASN A 89 -14.09 -7.90 -0.48
CA ASN A 89 -14.96 -8.67 -1.39
C ASN A 89 -14.31 -9.89 -2.07
N LEU A 90 -13.30 -10.49 -1.45
CA LEU A 90 -12.91 -11.84 -1.81
C LEU A 90 -14.06 -12.82 -1.51
N PRO A 91 -14.43 -13.69 -2.47
CA PRO A 91 -15.25 -14.86 -2.16
C PRO A 91 -14.60 -15.65 -1.03
N PHE A 92 -15.40 -16.17 -0.09
CA PHE A 92 -14.92 -16.93 1.07
C PHE A 92 -13.96 -18.08 0.71
N TYR A 93 -14.15 -18.71 -0.45
CA TYR A 93 -13.28 -19.78 -0.91
C TYR A 93 -11.87 -19.34 -1.37
N LEU A 94 -11.60 -18.02 -1.44
CA LEU A 94 -10.30 -17.44 -1.80
C LEU A 94 -9.58 -16.77 -0.62
N THR A 95 -10.20 -16.73 0.56
CA THR A 95 -9.54 -16.25 1.78
C THR A 95 -8.89 -17.43 2.49
N GLU A 96 -7.55 -17.46 2.60
CA GLU A 96 -6.89 -18.40 3.50
C GLU A 96 -7.24 -18.04 4.95
N HIS A 97 -8.17 -18.79 5.52
CA HIS A 97 -8.44 -18.73 6.95
C HIS A 97 -7.36 -19.54 7.67
N THR A 98 -6.31 -18.86 8.13
CA THR A 98 -5.48 -19.43 9.20
C THR A 98 -6.36 -19.46 10.45
N ILE A 99 -6.89 -20.64 10.76
CA ILE A 99 -7.44 -20.92 12.09
C ILE A 99 -6.24 -20.87 13.04
N ILE A 100 -6.25 -19.89 13.95
CA ILE A 100 -5.33 -19.83 15.10
C ILE A 100 -6.05 -20.47 16.28
#